data_AF-C4GG86-F1
#
_entry.id   AF-C4GG86-F1
#
_cell.length_a   1.000
_cell.length_b   1.000
_cell.length_c   1.000
_cell.angle_alpha   90.00
_cell.angle_beta   90.00
_cell.angle_gamma   90.00
#
_symmetry.space_group_name_H-M   'P 1'
#
loop_
_entity.id
_entity.type
_entity.pdbx_description
1 polymer ?
#
loop_
_entity_poly.entity_id
_entity_poly.type
_entity_poly.pdbx_seq_one_letter_code
_entity_poly.pdbx_strand_id
1 'polypeptide(L)'
;MRLTIMKKSLLVLLVYSTLLTLSEVAYRAVFHIPQLNVRQTAEAFVLIAVVAALYLFARHRVSRVAIFIFFAASMIANNVHYAVYQSWITGINYWLMFKEITEVGNAGASML
;
A
#
# COMPACT_ATOMS: atom_id res chain seq x y z
N MET A 1 -6.73 -32.38 -3.26
CA MET A 1 -7.70 -31.31 -3.59
C MET A 1 -7.34 -29.95 -2.94
N ARG A 2 -7.00 -29.86 -1.64
CA ARG A 2 -6.58 -28.59 -0.98
C ARG A 2 -5.32 -27.93 -1.58
N LEU A 3 -4.29 -28.72 -1.91
CA LEU A 3 -3.05 -28.22 -2.52
C LEU A 3 -3.27 -27.53 -3.88
N THR A 4 -4.18 -28.06 -4.70
CA THR A 4 -4.50 -27.50 -6.01
C THR A 4 -5.25 -26.16 -5.90
N ILE A 5 -6.08 -26.00 -4.86
CA ILE A 5 -6.79 -24.75 -4.56
C ILE A 5 -5.79 -23.66 -4.13
N MET A 6 -4.81 -24.01 -3.28
CA MET A 6 -3.78 -23.07 -2.84
C MET A 6 -2.88 -22.60 -3.99
N LYS A 7 -2.50 -23.50 -4.92
CA LYS A 7 -1.71 -23.15 -6.11
C LYS A 7 -2.45 -22.16 -7.02
N LYS A 8 -3.76 -22.35 -7.21
CA LYS A 8 -4.60 -21.42 -7.99
C LYS A 8 -4.69 -20.05 -7.32
N SER A 9 -4.91 -20.01 -6.00
CA SER A 9 -4.95 -18.75 -5.25
C SER A 9 -3.62 -17.99 -5.31
N LEU A 10 -2.50 -18.70 -5.18
CA LEU A 10 -1.17 -18.10 -5.32
C LEU A 10 -0.95 -17.51 -6.71
N LEU A 11 -1.31 -18.25 -7.77
CA LEU A 11 -1.22 -17.75 -9.14
C LEU A 11 -2.07 -16.49 -9.33
N VAL A 12 -3.31 -16.50 -8.85
CA VAL A 12 -4.21 -15.32 -8.91
C VAL A 12 -3.57 -14.13 -8.20
N LEU A 13 -3.02 -14.32 -7.00
CA LEU A 13 -2.35 -13.26 -6.26
C LEU A 13 -1.17 -12.68 -7.04
N LEU A 14 -0.29 -13.52 -7.58
CA LEU A 14 0.86 -13.06 -8.33
C LEU A 14 0.44 -12.30 -9.60
N VAL A 15 -0.52 -12.82 -10.35
CA VAL A 15 -1.01 -12.19 -11.58
C VAL A 15 -1.64 -10.82 -11.28
N TYR A 16 -2.57 -10.74 -10.33
CA TYR A 16 -3.22 -9.47 -10.00
C TYR A 16 -2.24 -8.46 -9.41
N SER A 17 -1.32 -8.90 -8.55
CA SER A 17 -0.32 -8.00 -7.97
C SER A 17 0.63 -7.45 -9.04
N THR A 18 0.99 -8.29 -10.02
CA THR A 18 1.81 -7.88 -11.17
C THR A 18 1.07 -6.87 -12.03
N LEU A 19 -0.18 -7.17 -12.40
CA LEU A 19 -1.00 -6.28 -13.22
C LEU A 19 -1.23 -4.93 -12.56
N LEU A 20 -1.53 -4.92 -11.26
CA LEU A 20 -1.72 -3.68 -10.50
C LEU A 20 -0.40 -2.88 -10.39
N THR A 21 0.73 -3.55 -10.14
CA THR A 21 2.05 -2.89 -10.12
C THR A 21 2.41 -2.30 -11.49
N LEU A 22 2.17 -3.04 -12.57
CA LEU A 22 2.37 -2.55 -13.93
C LEU A 22 1.44 -1.37 -14.25
N SER A 23 0.20 -1.39 -13.75
CA SER A 23 -0.73 -0.27 -13.92
C SER A 23 -0.24 1.00 -13.21
N GLU A 24 0.39 0.89 -12.05
CA GLU A 24 1.02 2.00 -11.34
C GLU A 24 2.21 2.58 -12.13
N VAL A 25 3.07 1.71 -12.69
CA VAL A 25 4.19 2.14 -13.54
C VAL A 25 3.68 2.83 -14.82
N ALA A 26 2.66 2.27 -15.45
CA ALA A 26 2.03 2.84 -16.65
C ALA A 26 1.35 4.18 -16.34
N TYR A 27 0.61 4.26 -15.23
CA TYR A 27 0.00 5.50 -14.74
C TYR A 27 1.06 6.60 -14.58
N ARG A 28 2.16 6.29 -13.89
CA ARG A 28 3.27 7.23 -13.72
C ARG A 28 3.87 7.69 -15.05
N ALA A 29 4.00 6.79 -16.01
CA ALA A 29 4.52 7.11 -17.33
C ALA A 29 3.59 8.05 -18.11
N VAL A 30 2.27 7.81 -18.07
CA VAL A 30 1.26 8.61 -18.77
C VAL A 30 1.13 10.02 -18.17
N PHE A 31 1.20 10.15 -16.84
CA PHE A 31 1.03 11.42 -16.14
C PHE A 31 2.36 12.14 -15.85
N HIS A 32 3.47 11.69 -16.44
CA HIS A 32 4.82 12.26 -16.24
C HIS A 32 5.24 12.37 -14.75
N ILE A 33 4.79 11.42 -13.93
CA ILE A 33 5.19 11.30 -12.53
C ILE A 33 6.54 10.56 -12.49
N PRO A 34 7.49 10.98 -11.63
CA PRO A 34 8.75 10.28 -11.44
C PRO A 34 8.55 8.78 -11.19
N GLN A 35 9.32 8.00 -11.93
CA GLN A 35 9.26 6.54 -11.87
C GLN A 35 9.80 6.02 -10.55
N LEU A 36 9.24 4.91 -10.10
CA LEU A 36 9.70 4.22 -8.90
C LEU A 36 11.05 3.56 -9.18
N ASN A 37 11.99 3.72 -8.25
CA ASN A 37 13.23 2.96 -8.29
C ASN A 37 12.93 1.46 -8.08
N VAL A 38 13.84 0.58 -8.49
CA VAL A 38 13.67 -0.90 -8.41
C VAL A 38 13.22 -1.35 -7.02
N ARG A 39 13.82 -0.79 -5.96
CA ARG A 39 13.44 -1.07 -4.57
C ARG A 39 11.99 -0.65 -4.26
N GLN A 40 11.59 0.55 -4.67
CA GLN A 40 10.25 1.07 -4.40
C GLN A 40 9.19 0.30 -5.19
N THR A 41 9.51 -0.15 -6.41
CA THR A 41 8.64 -1.02 -7.20
C THR A 41 8.45 -2.39 -6.52
N ALA A 42 9.51 -2.96 -5.95
CA ALA A 42 9.41 -4.20 -5.18
C ALA A 42 8.58 -4.01 -3.90
N GLU A 43 8.79 -2.91 -3.15
CA GLU A 43 7.99 -2.57 -1.97
C GLU A 43 6.49 -2.39 -2.33
N ALA A 44 6.19 -1.68 -3.41
CA ALA A 44 4.84 -1.50 -3.92
C ALA A 44 4.20 -2.85 -4.31
N PHE A 45 4.92 -3.71 -5.03
CA PHE A 45 4.45 -5.05 -5.37
C PHE A 45 4.09 -5.87 -4.14
N VAL A 46 4.96 -5.87 -3.12
CA VAL A 46 4.73 -6.62 -1.88
C VAL A 46 3.49 -6.08 -1.15
N LEU A 47 3.34 -4.76 -1.04
CA LEU A 47 2.16 -4.15 -0.41
C LEU A 47 0.86 -4.47 -1.16
N ILE A 48 0.88 -4.36 -2.49
CA ILE A 48 -0.25 -4.73 -3.35
C ILE A 48 -0.59 -6.21 -3.15
N ALA A 49 0.41 -7.09 -3.10
CA ALA A 49 0.20 -8.53 -2.89
C ALA A 49 -0.41 -8.85 -1.52
N VAL A 50 0.02 -8.14 -0.46
CA VAL A 50 -0.58 -8.26 0.87
C VAL A 50 -2.04 -7.82 0.84
N VAL A 51 -2.35 -6.67 0.26
CA VAL A 51 -3.73 -6.17 0.16
C VAL A 51 -4.60 -7.09 -0.70
N ALA A 52 -4.08 -7.58 -1.82
CA ALA A 52 -4.77 -8.54 -2.68
C ALA A 52 -5.03 -9.87 -1.94
N ALA A 53 -4.11 -10.33 -1.09
CA ALA A 53 -4.30 -11.50 -0.24
C ALA A 53 -5.40 -11.26 0.80
N LEU A 54 -5.36 -10.13 1.49
CA LEU A 54 -6.42 -9.74 2.44
C LEU A 54 -7.78 -9.71 1.75
N TYR A 55 -7.87 -9.15 0.55
CA TYR A 55 -9.10 -9.11 -0.22
C TYR A 55 -9.58 -10.50 -0.65
N LEU A 56 -8.68 -11.34 -1.18
CA LEU A 56 -8.99 -12.69 -1.66
C LEU A 56 -9.51 -13.60 -0.53
N PHE A 57 -8.88 -13.52 0.65
CA PHE A 57 -9.21 -14.36 1.80
C PHE A 57 -10.25 -13.75 2.74
N ALA A 58 -10.70 -12.50 2.51
CA ALA A 58 -11.76 -11.89 3.30
C ALA A 58 -13.08 -12.67 3.17
N ARG A 59 -13.57 -13.15 4.33
CA ARG A 59 -14.81 -13.94 4.46
C ARG A 59 -16.06 -13.09 4.20
N HIS A 60 -16.10 -11.86 4.72
CA HIS A 60 -17.28 -10.99 4.66
C HIS A 60 -17.19 -9.99 3.53
N ARG A 61 -18.32 -9.72 2.86
CA ARG A 61 -18.41 -8.72 1.79
C ARG A 61 -18.04 -7.32 2.27
N VAL A 62 -18.47 -6.95 3.48
CA VAL A 62 -18.15 -5.66 4.10
C VAL A 62 -16.63 -5.48 4.22
N SER A 63 -15.90 -6.52 4.66
CA SER A 63 -14.44 -6.48 4.74
C SER A 63 -13.79 -6.28 3.37
N ARG A 64 -14.30 -6.95 2.32
CA ARG A 64 -13.81 -6.77 0.95
C ARG A 64 -13.99 -5.33 0.47
N VAL A 65 -15.16 -4.75 0.71
CA VAL A 65 -15.45 -3.34 0.36
C VAL A 65 -14.53 -2.40 1.13
N ALA A 66 -14.34 -2.61 2.44
CA ALA A 66 -13.44 -1.79 3.24
C ALA A 66 -11.99 -1.87 2.76
N ILE A 67 -11.49 -3.08 2.44
CA ILE A 67 -10.13 -3.28 1.90
C ILE A 67 -9.98 -2.58 0.54
N PHE A 68 -10.98 -2.69 -0.33
CA PHE A 68 -10.96 -2.03 -1.63
C PHE A 68 -10.93 -0.50 -1.49
N ILE A 69 -11.79 0.07 -0.63
CA ILE A 69 -11.81 1.51 -0.37
C ILE A 69 -10.48 1.97 0.21
N PHE A 70 -9.92 1.24 1.18
CA PHE A 70 -8.62 1.54 1.76
C PHE A 70 -7.51 1.53 0.70
N PHE A 71 -7.50 0.54 -0.19
CA PHE A 71 -6.53 0.45 -1.26
C PHE A 71 -6.67 1.59 -2.28
N ALA A 72 -7.89 1.89 -2.71
CA ALA A 72 -8.14 3.00 -3.63
C ALA A 72 -7.73 4.35 -3.02
N ALA A 73 -8.09 4.58 -1.75
CA ALA A 73 -7.71 5.78 -1.03
C ALA A 73 -6.19 5.90 -0.88
N SER A 74 -5.47 4.80 -0.60
CA SER A 74 -4.01 4.84 -0.47
C SER A 74 -3.31 5.15 -1.80
N MET A 75 -3.81 4.63 -2.93
CA MET A 75 -3.29 4.97 -4.26
C MET A 75 -3.50 6.45 -4.59
N ILE A 76 -4.66 7.03 -4.23
CA ILE A 76 -4.92 8.47 -4.46
C ILE A 76 -4.08 9.32 -3.51
N ALA A 77 -4.17 9.07 -2.20
CA ALA A 77 -3.55 9.89 -1.17
C ALA A 77 -2.02 9.92 -1.29
N ASN A 78 -1.39 8.79 -1.62
CA ASN A 78 0.07 8.74 -1.76
C ASN A 78 0.56 9.52 -2.99
N ASN A 79 -0.21 9.50 -4.09
CA ASN A 79 0.09 10.30 -5.28
C ASN A 79 -0.15 11.81 -5.03
N VAL A 80 -1.22 12.18 -4.32
CA VAL A 80 -1.46 13.57 -3.91
C VAL A 80 -0.35 14.06 -2.98
N HIS A 81 0.04 13.26 -2.00
CA HIS A 81 1.15 13.59 -1.10
C HIS A 81 2.44 13.81 -1.88
N TYR A 82 2.74 12.96 -2.86
CA TYR A 82 3.91 13.16 -3.71
C TYR A 82 3.85 14.46 -4.52
N ALA A 83 2.69 14.81 -5.08
CA ALA A 83 2.54 16.05 -5.83
C ALA A 83 2.86 17.30 -4.97
N VAL A 84 2.46 17.27 -3.69
CA VAL A 84 2.66 18.38 -2.74
C VAL A 84 4.08 18.39 -2.16
N TYR A 85 4.58 17.23 -1.71
CA TYR A 85 5.79 17.13 -0.90
C TYR A 85 7.00 16.55 -1.65
N GLN A 86 6.84 16.14 -2.91
CA GLN A 86 7.88 15.51 -3.74
C GLN A 86 8.54 14.29 -3.08
N SER A 87 7.83 13.64 -2.15
CA SER A 87 8.26 12.47 -1.41
C SER A 87 7.14 11.46 -1.30
N TRP A 88 7.48 10.17 -1.23
CA TRP A 88 6.49 9.10 -1.10
C TRP A 88 6.22 8.83 0.37
N ILE A 89 4.95 8.61 0.74
CA ILE A 89 4.62 8.12 2.07
C ILE A 89 5.10 6.68 2.17
N THR A 90 6.03 6.43 3.08
CA THR A 90 6.52 5.09 3.40
C THR A 90 6.03 4.63 4.77
N GLY A 91 6.15 3.33 5.05
CA GLY A 91 5.87 2.80 6.40
C GLY A 91 6.78 3.41 7.47
N ILE A 92 8.00 3.84 7.11
CA ILE A 92 8.91 4.55 8.02
C ILE A 92 8.35 5.94 8.34
N ASN A 93 7.76 6.65 7.37
CA ASN A 93 7.14 7.95 7.61
C ASN A 93 5.98 7.84 8.60
N TYR A 94 5.14 6.79 8.47
CA TYR A 94 4.08 6.51 9.44
C TYR A 94 4.65 6.16 10.83
N TRP A 95 5.67 5.32 10.88
CA TRP A 95 6.33 4.96 12.14
C TRP A 95 6.91 6.19 12.86
N LEU A 96 7.60 7.07 12.12
CA LEU A 96 8.15 8.32 12.64
C LEU A 96 7.05 9.25 13.14
N MET A 97 5.94 9.39 12.41
CA MET A 97 4.79 10.20 12.84
C MET A 97 4.23 9.71 14.19
N PHE A 98 4.04 8.40 14.37
CA PHE A 98 3.58 7.87 15.66
C PHE A 98 4.59 8.13 16.78
N LYS A 99 5.89 7.95 16.49
CA LYS A 99 6.96 8.23 17.45
C LYS A 99 6.97 9.70 17.86
N GLU A 100 6.87 10.62 16.91
CA GLU A 100 6.80 12.07 17.16
C GLU A 100 5.58 12.45 17.99
N ILE A 101 4.40 11.91 17.69
CA ILE A 101 3.19 12.15 18.50
C ILE A 101 3.41 11.66 19.94
N THR A 102 4.00 10.49 20.12
CA THR A 102 4.30 9.98 21.47
C THR A 102 5.37 10.79 22.19
N GLU A 103 6.39 11.27 21.48
CA GLU A 103 7.47 12.08 22.05
C GLU A 103 6.96 13.47 22.45
N VAL A 104 6.16 14.13 21.61
CA VAL A 104 5.52 15.41 21.93
C VAL A 104 4.52 15.25 23.08
N GLY A 105 3.77 14.16 23.11
CA GLY A 105 2.88 13.84 24.23
C GLY A 105 3.63 13.65 25.55
N ASN A 106 4.73 12.89 25.53
CA ASN A 106 5.56 12.66 26.72
C ASN A 106 6.30 13.92 27.18
N ALA A 107 6.86 14.69 26.24
CA ALA A 107 7.49 15.96 26.55
C ALA A 107 6.48 16.99 27.08
N GLY A 108 5.29 17.07 26.48
CA GLY A 108 4.19 17.91 26.96
C GLY A 108 3.67 17.50 28.33
N ALA A 109 3.58 16.19 28.61
CA ALA A 109 3.23 15.67 29.94
C ALA A 109 4.29 15.98 31.00
N SER A 110 5.57 16.12 30.62
CA SER A 110 6.63 16.53 31.54
C SER A 110 6.67 18.05 31.82
N MET A 111 5.93 18.84 31.04
CA MET A 111 5.81 20.30 31.23
C MET A 111 4.57 20.71 32.04
N LEU A 112 3.72 19.75 32.46
CA LEU A 112 2.60 19.93 33.39
C LEU A 112 2.97 19.36 34.77
#